data_AF-A0AAW9IUW6-F1
#
_entry.id   AF-A0AAW9IUW6-F1
#
_cell.length_a   1.000
_cell.length_b   1.000
_cell.length_c   1.000
_cell.angle_alpha   90.00
_cell.angle_beta   90.00
_cell.angle_gamma   90.00
#
_symmetry.space_group_name_H-M   'P 1'
#
loop_
_entity.id
_entity.type
_entity.pdbx_description
1 polymer ?
#
loop_
_entity_poly.entity_id
_entity_poly.type
_entity_poly.pdbx_seq_one_letter_code
_entity_poly.pdbx_strand_id
1 'polypeptide(L)'
;GLYNEELLNNFKSNKSFIIPDGVGLQIAAKRLKTPVKEKIAGIDLMKEIIKRCEREDKGIYLLGTSDENIKACVANLMVKYPNINIVGYRNGFFDINNSDEILNEIKEKKPYAIFVAMGCPRQEKFIVKYM
;
A
#
# COMPACT_ATOMS: atom_id res chain seq x y z
N GLY A 1 1.11 3.08 17.01
CA GLY A 1 0.75 4.07 15.98
C GLY A 1 1.13 5.45 16.45
N LEU A 2 0.21 6.17 17.09
CA LEU A 2 0.39 7.59 17.47
C LEU A 2 1.42 7.85 18.59
N TYR A 3 1.67 6.88 19.48
CA TYR A 3 2.65 6.98 20.56
C TYR A 3 4.06 6.53 20.16
N ASN A 4 4.25 6.11 18.90
CA ASN A 4 5.57 5.84 18.35
C ASN A 4 5.98 7.09 17.57
N GLU A 5 6.98 7.81 18.08
CA GLU A 5 7.41 9.10 17.57
C GLU A 5 7.90 9.03 16.11
N GLU A 6 8.57 7.93 15.76
CA GLU A 6 9.08 7.65 14.41
C GLU A 6 7.93 7.51 13.40
N LEU A 7 6.92 6.70 13.73
CA LEU A 7 5.72 6.55 12.90
C LEU A 7 4.95 7.86 12.81
N LEU A 8 4.80 8.60 13.92
CA LEU A 8 4.09 9.88 13.95
C LEU A 8 4.76 10.92 13.05
N ASN A 9 6.09 11.00 13.08
CA ASN A 9 6.86 11.90 12.23
C ASN A 9 6.74 11.52 10.76
N ASN A 10 6.76 10.22 10.44
CA ASN A 10 6.54 9.77 9.06
C ASN A 10 5.12 10.12 8.55
N PHE A 11 4.09 9.92 9.38
CA PHE A 11 2.72 10.29 9.03
C PHE A 11 2.54 11.79 8.77
N LYS A 12 3.29 12.64 9.48
CA LYS A 12 3.26 14.11 9.31
C LYS A 12 4.20 14.62 8.20
N SER A 13 4.99 13.74 7.59
CA SER A 13 5.95 14.12 6.55
C SER A 13 5.26 14.57 5.27
N ASN A 14 5.85 15.56 4.58
CA ASN A 14 5.39 16.00 3.25
C ASN A 14 5.51 14.92 2.16
N LYS A 15 6.18 13.80 2.45
CA LYS A 15 6.30 12.64 1.56
C LYS A 15 5.16 11.63 1.74
N SER A 16 4.30 11.84 2.73
CA SER A 16 3.23 10.92 3.11
C SER A 16 1.87 11.54 2.82
N PHE A 17 1.02 10.81 2.13
CA PHE A 17 -0.39 11.15 1.98
C PHE A 17 -1.23 10.17 2.80
N ILE A 18 -1.93 10.68 3.82
CA ILE A 18 -2.84 9.88 4.63
C ILE A 18 -4.23 9.99 4.05
N ILE A 19 -4.78 8.85 3.62
CA ILE A 19 -6.14 8.77 3.11
C ILE A 19 -7.05 8.32 4.26
N PRO A 20 -8.04 9.13 4.64
CA PRO A 20 -8.99 8.76 5.67
C PRO A 20 -9.95 7.68 5.15
N ASP A 21 -9.64 6.41 5.39
CA ASP A 21 -10.50 5.29 4.99
C ASP A 21 -11.15 4.64 6.23
N GLY A 22 -12.45 4.89 6.44
CA GLY A 22 -13.23 4.22 7.50
C GLY A 22 -14.34 5.07 8.15
N VAL A 23 -15.41 4.39 8.57
CA VAL A 23 -16.60 5.01 9.20
C VAL A 23 -16.29 5.61 10.58
N GLY A 24 -15.37 5.01 11.35
CA GLY A 24 -14.96 5.53 12.67
C GLY A 24 -14.32 6.93 12.59
N LEU A 25 -13.55 7.20 11.54
CA LEU A 25 -12.96 8.52 11.32
C LEU A 25 -14.03 9.57 10.94
N GLN A 26 -15.11 9.15 10.28
CA GLN A 26 -16.24 10.04 9.95
C GLN A 26 -17.00 10.46 11.20
N ILE A 27 -17.20 9.55 12.15
CA ILE A 27 -17.86 9.85 13.42
C ILE A 27 -17.01 10.84 14.22
N ALA A 28 -15.68 10.66 14.23
CA ALA A 28 -14.75 11.59 14.86
C ALA A 28 -14.75 12.97 14.17
N ALA A 29 -14.65 13.02 12.84
CA ALA A 29 -14.64 14.27 12.06
C ALA A 29 -15.96 15.06 12.19
N LYS A 30 -17.11 14.37 12.22
CA LYS A 30 -18.41 14.99 12.49
C LYS A 30 -18.48 15.57 13.90
N ARG A 31 -17.96 14.87 14.91
CA ARG A 31 -17.87 15.38 16.30
C ARG A 31 -16.95 16.61 16.41
N LEU A 32 -15.89 16.67 15.62
CA LEU A 32 -14.94 17.79 15.59
C LEU A 32 -15.38 18.99 14.74
N LYS A 33 -16.60 18.96 14.16
CA LYS A 33 -17.16 20.00 13.28
C LYS A 33 -16.30 20.31 12.03
N THR A 34 -15.43 19.38 11.63
CA THR A 34 -14.59 19.45 10.42
C THR A 34 -14.97 18.30 9.49
N PRO A 35 -16.11 18.39 8.77
CA PRO A 35 -16.57 17.31 7.91
C PRO A 35 -15.59 17.08 6.74
N VAL A 36 -15.24 15.82 6.51
CA VAL A 36 -14.43 15.40 5.35
C VAL A 36 -15.25 15.65 4.08
N LYS A 37 -14.80 16.55 3.20
CA LYS A 37 -15.56 17.03 2.03
C LYS A 37 -15.73 15.98 0.94
N GLU A 38 -14.72 15.14 0.69
CA GLU A 38 -14.77 14.14 -0.38
C GLU A 38 -14.27 12.79 0.12
N LYS A 39 -15.05 11.74 -0.18
CA LYS A 39 -14.70 10.35 0.08
C LYS A 39 -13.81 9.86 -1.07
N ILE A 40 -12.51 9.79 -0.85
CA ILE A 40 -11.64 8.94 -1.67
C ILE A 40 -11.40 7.68 -0.83
N ALA A 41 -12.08 6.59 -1.15
CA ALA A 41 -11.76 5.32 -0.53
C ALA A 41 -10.34 4.92 -0.98
N GLY A 42 -9.52 4.36 -0.09
CA GLY A 42 -8.13 3.98 -0.45
C GLY A 42 -8.11 3.01 -1.63
N ILE A 43 -9.15 2.18 -1.74
CA ILE A 43 -9.37 1.27 -2.86
C ILE A 43 -9.58 1.97 -4.21
N ASP A 44 -10.18 3.16 -4.23
CA ASP A 44 -10.44 3.89 -5.47
C ASP A 44 -9.17 4.55 -5.98
N LEU A 45 -8.34 5.10 -5.09
CA LEU A 45 -6.99 5.56 -5.47
C LEU A 45 -6.15 4.41 -6.02
N MET A 46 -6.15 3.25 -5.35
CA MET A 46 -5.42 2.07 -5.83
C MET A 46 -5.84 1.69 -7.25
N LYS A 47 -7.14 1.68 -7.55
CA LYS A 47 -7.66 1.38 -8.91
C LYS A 47 -7.15 2.39 -9.93
N GLU A 48 -7.16 3.68 -9.62
CA GLU A 48 -6.68 4.72 -10.54
C GLU A 48 -5.17 4.62 -10.79
N ILE A 49 -4.37 4.30 -9.77
CA ILE A 49 -2.94 4.01 -9.94
C ILE A 49 -2.74 2.81 -10.85
N ILE A 50 -3.49 1.72 -10.63
CA ILE A 50 -3.39 0.50 -11.45
C ILE A 50 -3.76 0.78 -12.91
N LYS A 51 -4.88 1.46 -13.17
CA LYS A 51 -5.30 1.85 -14.52
C LYS A 51 -4.24 2.69 -15.22
N ARG A 52 -3.64 3.64 -14.49
CA ARG A 52 -2.54 4.45 -15.01
C ARG A 52 -1.34 3.58 -15.36
N CYS A 53 -0.96 2.65 -14.48
CA CYS A 53 0.16 1.74 -14.69
C CYS A 53 -0.07 0.83 -15.90
N GLU A 54 -1.27 0.28 -16.06
CA GLU A 54 -1.65 -0.51 -17.24
C GLU A 54 -1.52 0.32 -18.53
N ARG A 55 -2.05 1.54 -18.54
CA ARG A 55 -2.00 2.43 -19.71
C ARG A 55 -0.59 2.88 -20.09
N GLU A 56 0.28 3.06 -19.10
CA GLU A 56 1.64 3.61 -19.26
C GLU A 56 2.72 2.52 -19.22
N ASP A 57 2.33 1.24 -19.27
CA ASP A 57 3.19 0.06 -19.12
C ASP A 57 4.19 0.19 -17.96
N LYS A 58 3.66 0.57 -16.79
CA LYS A 58 4.43 0.69 -15.56
C LYS A 58 4.26 -0.55 -14.70
N GLY A 59 5.39 -1.10 -14.28
CA GLY A 59 5.43 -2.26 -13.40
C GLY A 59 4.87 -1.95 -12.01
N ILE A 60 4.00 -2.81 -11.50
CA ILE A 60 3.55 -2.78 -10.11
C ILE A 60 4.08 -3.99 -9.33
N TYR A 61 4.29 -3.81 -8.03
CA TYR A 61 4.68 -4.88 -7.11
C TYR A 61 3.64 -5.02 -6.00
N LEU A 62 3.26 -6.26 -5.69
CA LEU A 62 2.28 -6.55 -4.63
C LEU A 62 3.00 -7.18 -3.44
N LEU A 63 2.85 -6.62 -2.25
CA LEU A 63 3.51 -7.10 -1.05
C LEU A 63 2.52 -7.26 0.09
N GLY A 64 2.36 -8.46 0.64
CA GLY A 64 1.57 -8.65 1.85
C GLY A 64 0.69 -9.90 1.84
N THR A 65 -0.21 -9.97 2.82
CA THR A 65 -1.17 -11.07 3.03
C THR A 65 -0.54 -12.48 3.02
N SER A 66 -1.38 -13.53 2.97
CA SER A 66 -0.95 -14.91 2.78
C SER A 66 -0.61 -15.21 1.32
N ASP A 67 0.13 -16.29 1.11
CA ASP A 67 0.50 -16.75 -0.25
C ASP A 67 -0.75 -17.05 -1.12
N GLU A 68 -1.77 -17.66 -0.54
CA GLU A 68 -3.05 -17.91 -1.22
C GLU A 68 -3.73 -16.61 -1.63
N ASN A 69 -3.83 -15.65 -0.69
CA ASN A 69 -4.52 -14.39 -0.95
C ASN A 69 -3.78 -13.53 -1.97
N ILE A 70 -2.44 -13.51 -1.94
CA ILE A 70 -1.69 -12.70 -2.91
C ILE A 70 -1.77 -13.29 -4.31
N LYS A 71 -1.72 -14.63 -4.44
CA LYS A 71 -1.92 -15.32 -5.73
C LYS A 71 -3.33 -15.08 -6.28
N ALA A 72 -4.35 -15.16 -5.42
CA ALA A 72 -5.72 -14.83 -5.82
C ALA A 72 -5.86 -13.36 -6.25
N CYS A 73 -5.19 -12.43 -5.54
CA CYS A 73 -5.16 -11.02 -5.91
C CYS A 73 -4.54 -10.80 -7.29
N VAL A 74 -3.38 -11.40 -7.55
CA VAL A 74 -2.70 -11.36 -8.86
C VAL A 74 -3.62 -11.89 -9.96
N ALA A 75 -4.23 -13.06 -9.76
CA ALA A 75 -5.16 -13.65 -10.73
C ALA A 75 -6.34 -12.72 -11.03
N ASN A 76 -6.98 -12.16 -9.99
CA ASN A 76 -8.10 -11.24 -10.16
C ASN A 76 -7.69 -9.93 -10.85
N LEU A 77 -6.50 -9.43 -10.58
CA LEU A 77 -5.98 -8.22 -11.23
C LEU A 77 -5.71 -8.46 -12.72
N MET A 78 -5.11 -9.60 -13.09
CA MET A 78 -4.89 -9.94 -14.50
C MET A 78 -6.20 -10.12 -15.27
N VAL A 79 -7.25 -10.66 -14.64
CA VAL A 79 -8.58 -10.75 -15.29
C VAL A 79 -9.19 -9.36 -15.48
N LYS A 80 -9.04 -8.47 -14.49
CA LYS A 80 -9.66 -7.15 -14.50
C LYS A 80 -8.90 -6.12 -15.34
N TYR A 81 -7.58 -6.26 -15.43
CA TYR A 81 -6.65 -5.39 -16.13
C TYR A 81 -5.72 -6.26 -16.98
N PRO A 82 -6.16 -6.72 -18.16
CA PRO A 82 -5.44 -7.72 -18.95
C PRO A 82 -4.02 -7.32 -19.36
N ASN A 83 -3.72 -6.01 -19.42
CA ASN A 83 -2.39 -5.51 -19.81
C ASN A 83 -1.57 -5.06 -18.60
N ILE A 84 -1.99 -5.39 -17.38
CA ILE A 84 -1.28 -4.97 -16.17
C ILE A 84 0.10 -5.63 -16.09
N ASN A 85 1.12 -4.80 -15.92
CA ASN A 85 2.49 -5.26 -15.74
C ASN A 85 2.77 -5.50 -14.25
N ILE A 86 2.59 -6.74 -13.78
CA ILE A 86 2.94 -7.14 -12.41
C ILE A 86 4.38 -7.67 -12.44
N VAL A 87 5.34 -6.84 -11.99
CA VAL A 87 6.77 -7.18 -12.04
C VAL A 87 7.20 -8.14 -10.92
N GLY A 88 6.37 -8.27 -9.88
CA GLY A 88 6.58 -9.22 -8.80
C GLY A 88 5.47 -9.17 -7.76
N TYR A 89 5.43 -10.20 -6.93
CA TYR A 89 4.57 -10.25 -5.76
C TYR A 89 5.17 -11.13 -4.67
N ARG A 90 4.95 -10.79 -3.40
CA ARG A 90 5.45 -11.56 -2.26
C ARG A 90 4.53 -11.48 -1.05
N ASN A 91 4.39 -12.60 -0.35
CA ASN A 91 3.57 -12.65 0.86
C ASN A 91 4.15 -11.77 1.98
N GLY A 92 3.32 -11.39 2.96
CA GLY A 92 3.70 -10.49 4.05
C GLY A 92 4.44 -11.13 5.22
N PHE A 93 4.66 -12.45 5.18
CA PHE A 93 5.16 -13.26 6.28
C PHE A 93 6.67 -13.52 6.12
N PHE A 94 7.47 -12.46 6.29
CA PHE A 94 8.94 -12.52 6.32
C PHE A 94 9.49 -11.83 7.58
N ASP A 95 10.78 -11.89 7.87
CA ASP A 95 11.34 -11.09 8.95
C ASP A 95 11.62 -9.65 8.49
N ILE A 96 10.99 -8.66 9.12
CA ILE A 96 11.24 -7.22 8.81
C ILE A 96 12.64 -6.79 9.25
N ASN A 97 13.27 -7.54 10.17
CA ASN A 97 14.65 -7.30 10.55
C ASN A 97 15.65 -7.90 9.57
N ASN A 98 15.22 -8.87 8.76
CA ASN A 98 16.02 -9.51 7.72
C ASN A 98 15.25 -9.49 6.39
N SER A 99 15.16 -8.29 5.81
CA SER A 99 14.40 -8.03 4.58
C SER A 99 15.30 -7.86 3.35
N ASP A 100 16.58 -8.21 3.42
CA ASP A 100 17.52 -7.97 2.31
C ASP A 100 17.08 -8.65 1.02
N GLU A 101 16.55 -9.86 1.11
CA GLU A 101 16.06 -10.61 -0.04
C GLU A 101 14.93 -9.87 -0.77
N ILE A 102 13.90 -9.43 -0.05
CA ILE A 102 12.78 -8.71 -0.65
C ILE A 102 13.18 -7.32 -1.14
N LEU A 103 14.10 -6.65 -0.44
CA LEU A 103 14.58 -5.33 -0.86
C LEU A 103 15.41 -5.43 -2.14
N ASN A 104 16.24 -6.45 -2.27
CA ASN A 104 17.00 -6.70 -3.48
C ASN A 104 16.06 -7.06 -4.64
N GLU A 105 15.08 -7.92 -4.39
CA GLU A 105 14.05 -8.25 -5.38
C GLU A 105 13.31 -6.99 -5.88
N ILE A 106 12.81 -6.15 -4.97
CA ILE A 106 12.12 -4.91 -5.33
C ILE A 106 13.05 -3.96 -6.11
N LYS A 107 14.31 -3.82 -5.68
CA LYS A 107 15.31 -2.97 -6.37
C LYS A 107 15.64 -3.47 -7.78
N GLU A 108 15.72 -4.79 -7.98
CA GLU A 108 15.96 -5.40 -9.28
C GLU A 108 14.76 -5.23 -10.20
N LYS A 109 13.55 -5.43 -9.68
CA LYS A 109 12.30 -5.32 -10.45
C LYS A 109 11.91 -3.89 -10.79
N LYS A 110 12.41 -2.90 -10.04
CA LYS A 110 12.17 -1.45 -10.24
C LYS A 110 10.69 -1.10 -10.49
N PRO A 111 9.77 -1.52 -9.60
CA PRO A 111 8.36 -1.18 -9.76
C PRO A 111 8.14 0.32 -9.68
N TYR A 112 7.18 0.82 -10.46
CA TYR A 112 6.68 2.18 -10.37
C TYR A 112 5.81 2.38 -9.12
N ALA A 113 5.03 1.36 -8.74
CA ALA A 113 4.19 1.38 -7.54
C ALA A 113 4.31 0.07 -6.78
N ILE A 114 4.39 0.17 -5.45
CA ILE A 114 4.39 -0.97 -4.53
C ILE A 114 3.14 -0.88 -3.66
N PHE A 115 2.29 -1.90 -3.72
CA PHE A 115 1.12 -2.01 -2.86
C PHE A 115 1.43 -2.91 -1.67
N VAL A 116 1.51 -2.31 -0.47
CA VAL A 116 1.83 -3.02 0.77
C VAL A 116 0.55 -3.29 1.57
N ALA A 117 0.27 -4.56 1.88
CA ALA A 117 -0.90 -5.05 2.60
C ALA A 117 -0.49 -6.06 3.69
N MET A 118 0.34 -5.61 4.64
CA MET A 118 0.88 -6.45 5.72
C MET A 118 0.15 -6.27 7.06
N GLY A 119 -0.83 -5.37 7.12
CA GLY A 119 -1.57 -5.02 8.33
C GLY A 119 -0.82 -4.03 9.23
N CYS A 120 -1.58 -3.27 10.03
CA CYS A 120 -1.03 -2.33 11.00
C CYS A 120 -0.60 -3.06 12.28
N PRO A 121 0.54 -2.74 12.92
CA PRO A 121 1.51 -1.68 12.61
C PRO A 121 2.69 -2.16 11.73
N ARG A 122 2.59 -3.36 11.17
CA ARG A 122 3.68 -4.06 10.50
C ARG A 122 4.03 -3.42 9.17
N GLN A 123 3.01 -3.02 8.41
CA GLN A 123 3.13 -2.28 7.16
C GLN A 123 3.87 -0.96 7.34
N GLU A 124 3.48 -0.15 8.34
CA GLU A 124 4.07 1.16 8.56
C GLU A 124 5.52 1.05 9.00
N LYS A 125 5.85 0.06 9.86
CA LYS A 125 7.24 -0.23 10.23
C LYS A 125 8.10 -0.61 9.02
N PHE A 126 7.57 -1.43 8.11
CA PHE A 126 8.30 -1.82 6.90
C PHE A 126 8.56 -0.61 5.98
N ILE A 127 7.54 0.20 5.74
CA ILE A 127 7.64 1.40 4.89
C ILE A 127 8.66 2.38 5.49
N VAL A 128 8.51 2.75 6.77
CA VAL A 128 9.40 3.72 7.41
C VAL A 128 10.86 3.28 7.41
N LYS A 129 11.11 1.98 7.58
CA LYS A 129 12.47 1.44 7.67
C LYS A 129 13.19 1.39 6.32
N TYR A 130 12.46 1.22 5.21
CA TYR A 130 13.06 0.82 3.94
C TYR A 130 12.61 1.58 2.68
N MET A 131 11.60 2.44 2.76
CA MET A 131 11.02 3.20 1.63
C MET A 131 11.17 4.70 1.85
#